data_AF-A0A7V5PYZ7-F1
#
_entry.id   AF-A0A7V5PYZ7-F1
#
_cell.length_a   1.000
_cell.length_b   1.000
_cell.length_c   1.000
_cell.angle_alpha   90.00
_cell.angle_beta   90.00
_cell.angle_gamma   90.00
#
_symmetry.space_group_name_H-M   'P 1'
#
loop_
_entity.id
_entity.type
_entity.pdbx_description
1 polymer ?
#
loop_
_entity_poly.entity_id
_entity_poly.type
_entity_poly.pdbx_seq_one_letter_code
_entity_poly.pdbx_strand_id
1 'polypeptide(L)'
;MKKADLPKQFQRLLDFVRWSDEDADRVRRVAPLVESSFDRIVASFYEDLLRDPATAAILDSPGQVERLQVSLRRWLEELFSLEFTPEYIDSRWRVGWRHVEIGVPQVYIALGLGRLRARLIEAAIDAWPDGEDDLIAHVASLNKLIDMDQALIEDAYEAEHVARQQRAERR
;
A
#
# COMPACT_ATOMS: atom_id res chain seq x y z
N MET A 1 17.76 5.47 9.60
CA MET A 1 18.44 4.82 8.45
C MET A 1 18.68 5.86 7.35
N LYS A 2 19.65 5.66 6.44
CA LYS A 2 19.84 6.58 5.30
C LYS A 2 18.96 6.15 4.14
N LYS A 3 18.23 7.10 3.55
CA LYS A 3 17.39 6.93 2.36
C LYS A 3 18.10 6.22 1.19
N ALA A 4 19.41 6.38 1.07
CA ALA A 4 20.24 5.75 0.04
C ALA A 4 20.27 4.21 0.09
N ASP A 5 19.87 3.59 1.20
CA ASP A 5 19.90 2.14 1.37
C ASP A 5 18.55 1.46 1.02
N LEU A 6 17.49 2.24 0.74
CA LEU A 6 16.15 1.73 0.47
C LEU A 6 16.09 0.70 -0.67
N PRO A 7 16.73 0.89 -1.84
CA PRO A 7 16.67 -0.11 -2.91
C PRO A 7 17.28 -1.46 -2.51
N LYS A 8 18.40 -1.43 -1.76
CA LYS A 8 19.05 -2.66 -1.29
C LYS A 8 18.19 -3.40 -0.27
N GLN A 9 17.48 -2.66 0.58
CA GLN A 9 16.55 -3.25 1.53
C GLN A 9 15.33 -3.83 0.83
N PHE A 10 14.76 -3.11 -0.13
CA PHE A 10 13.63 -3.59 -0.91
C PHE A 10 13.98 -4.91 -1.61
N GLN A 11 15.17 -5.03 -2.20
CA GLN A 11 15.63 -6.30 -2.77
C GLN A 11 15.66 -7.44 -1.74
N ARG A 12 16.18 -7.18 -0.52
CA ARG A 12 16.17 -8.21 0.54
C ARG A 12 14.75 -8.63 0.94
N LEU A 13 13.79 -7.71 0.91
CA LEU A 13 12.39 -7.99 1.22
C LEU A 13 11.75 -8.83 0.10
N LEU A 14 12.04 -8.54 -1.18
CA LEU A 14 11.64 -9.37 -2.31
C LEU A 14 12.18 -10.80 -2.15
N ASP A 15 13.46 -10.94 -1.79
CA ASP A 15 14.09 -12.24 -1.56
C ASP A 15 13.42 -12.98 -0.38
N PHE A 16 13.08 -12.25 0.70
CA PHE A 16 12.41 -12.80 1.88
C PHE A 16 11.03 -13.39 1.56
N VAL A 17 10.21 -12.68 0.78
CA VAL A 17 8.89 -13.15 0.35
C VAL A 17 8.95 -14.10 -0.85
N ARG A 18 10.16 -14.36 -1.36
CA ARG A 18 10.41 -15.16 -2.58
C ARG A 18 9.57 -14.63 -3.74
N TRP A 19 9.64 -13.32 -3.97
CA TRP A 19 9.06 -12.71 -5.15
C TRP A 19 9.78 -13.23 -6.40
N SER A 20 9.02 -13.59 -7.43
CA SER A 20 9.52 -14.23 -8.64
C SER A 20 8.81 -13.69 -9.90
N ASP A 21 9.35 -14.00 -11.07
CA ASP A 21 8.70 -13.67 -12.35
C ASP A 21 7.31 -14.33 -12.46
N GLU A 22 7.12 -15.51 -11.86
CA GLU A 22 5.81 -16.17 -11.81
C GLU A 22 4.80 -15.38 -10.96
N ASP A 23 5.25 -14.77 -9.85
CA ASP A 23 4.39 -13.86 -9.08
C ASP A 23 4.01 -12.63 -9.91
N ALA A 24 4.96 -12.08 -10.67
CA ALA A 24 4.68 -10.95 -11.57
C ALA A 24 3.68 -11.33 -12.67
N ASP A 25 3.82 -12.49 -13.29
CA ASP A 25 2.89 -12.98 -14.32
C ASP A 25 1.48 -13.19 -13.78
N ARG A 26 1.36 -13.75 -12.57
CA ARG A 26 0.08 -13.91 -11.89
C ARG A 26 -0.55 -12.54 -11.60
N VAL A 27 0.20 -11.57 -11.10
CA VAL A 27 -0.34 -10.22 -10.87
C VAL A 27 -0.76 -9.56 -12.18
N ARG A 28 0.01 -9.70 -13.26
CA ARG A 28 -0.37 -9.16 -14.59
C ARG A 28 -1.71 -9.70 -15.09
N ARG A 29 -2.05 -10.96 -14.75
CA ARG A 29 -3.35 -11.55 -15.08
C ARG A 29 -4.49 -10.99 -14.22
N VAL A 30 -4.22 -10.64 -12.96
CA VAL A 30 -5.20 -10.03 -12.05
C VAL A 30 -5.45 -8.56 -12.36
N ALA A 31 -4.40 -7.81 -12.73
CA ALA A 31 -4.45 -6.36 -13.00
C ALA A 31 -5.69 -5.91 -13.81
N PRO A 32 -5.94 -6.41 -15.04
CA PRO A 32 -7.07 -5.95 -15.84
C PRO A 32 -8.44 -6.28 -15.24
N LEU A 33 -8.53 -7.29 -14.37
CA LEU A 33 -9.77 -7.68 -13.70
C LEU A 33 -10.15 -6.64 -12.62
N VAL A 34 -9.16 -6.16 -11.88
CA VAL A 34 -9.37 -5.27 -10.73
C VAL A 34 -9.30 -3.78 -11.08
N GLU A 35 -8.60 -3.41 -12.17
CA GLU A 35 -8.45 -2.02 -12.61
C GLU A 35 -9.79 -1.31 -12.83
N SER A 36 -10.78 -2.03 -13.40
CA SER A 36 -12.13 -1.52 -13.60
C SER A 36 -12.86 -1.15 -12.29
N SER A 37 -12.40 -1.70 -11.16
CA SER A 37 -12.96 -1.48 -9.83
C SER A 37 -12.21 -0.42 -9.02
N PHE A 38 -11.09 0.15 -9.50
CA PHE A 38 -10.28 1.08 -8.70
C PHE A 38 -11.08 2.27 -8.18
N ASP A 39 -11.89 2.92 -9.02
CA ASP A 39 -12.68 4.08 -8.60
C ASP A 39 -13.66 3.71 -7.47
N ARG A 40 -14.30 2.55 -7.58
CA ARG A 40 -15.22 2.02 -6.57
C ARG A 40 -14.48 1.66 -5.27
N ILE A 41 -13.34 0.99 -5.38
CA ILE A 41 -12.49 0.60 -4.23
C ILE A 41 -12.06 1.86 -3.48
N VAL A 42 -11.51 2.84 -4.19
CA VAL A 42 -11.03 4.11 -3.65
C VAL A 42 -12.17 4.89 -2.98
N ALA A 43 -13.33 5.04 -3.64
CA ALA A 43 -14.48 5.71 -3.04
C ALA A 43 -14.89 5.04 -1.73
N SER A 44 -15.06 3.71 -1.74
CA SER A 44 -15.48 2.95 -0.57
C SER A 44 -14.45 2.98 0.57
N PHE A 45 -13.16 3.08 0.25
CA PHE A 45 -12.10 3.21 1.24
C PHE A 45 -12.26 4.49 2.06
N TYR A 46 -12.48 5.63 1.39
CA TYR A 46 -12.69 6.91 2.10
C TYR A 46 -14.05 6.98 2.80
N GLU A 47 -15.10 6.37 2.25
CA GLU A 47 -16.37 6.21 2.97
C GLU A 47 -16.17 5.48 4.30
N ASP A 48 -15.37 4.41 4.32
CA ASP A 48 -15.07 3.65 5.52
C ASP A 48 -14.24 4.45 6.53
N LEU A 49 -13.27 5.25 6.07
CA LEU A 49 -12.50 6.15 6.94
C LEU A 49 -13.38 7.26 7.55
N LEU A 50 -14.31 7.83 6.77
CA LEU A 50 -15.20 8.88 7.28
C LEU A 50 -16.21 8.36 8.32
N ARG A 51 -16.45 7.05 8.39
CA ARG A 51 -17.33 6.43 9.40
C ARG A 51 -16.66 6.26 10.77
N ASP A 52 -15.34 6.21 10.81
CA ASP A 52 -14.59 6.09 12.07
C ASP A 52 -14.20 7.48 12.58
N PRO A 53 -14.61 7.89 13.80
CA PRO A 53 -14.37 9.25 14.29
C PRO A 53 -12.89 9.67 14.33
N ALA A 54 -11.98 8.73 14.58
CA ALA A 54 -10.56 9.04 14.70
C ALA A 54 -9.92 9.33 13.34
N THR A 55 -10.29 8.56 12.31
CA THR A 55 -9.82 8.80 10.94
C THR A 55 -10.58 9.94 10.26
N ALA A 56 -11.86 10.13 10.54
CA ALA A 56 -12.62 11.30 10.08
C ALA A 56 -12.04 12.62 10.59
N ALA A 57 -11.53 12.66 11.82
CA ALA A 57 -10.88 13.85 12.38
C ALA A 57 -9.58 14.26 11.65
N ILE A 58 -8.94 13.33 10.93
CA ILE A 58 -7.76 13.61 10.09
C ILE A 58 -8.19 14.12 8.69
N LEU A 59 -9.43 13.85 8.30
CA LEU A 59 -10.02 14.14 6.98
C LEU A 59 -10.98 15.35 7.04
N ASP A 60 -10.60 16.40 7.76
CA ASP A 60 -11.48 17.52 8.12
C ASP A 60 -11.47 18.69 7.12
N SER A 61 -10.57 18.67 6.14
CA SER A 61 -10.31 19.84 5.31
C SER A 61 -11.10 19.81 4.00
N PRO A 62 -11.66 20.95 3.53
CA PRO A 62 -12.41 21.00 2.28
C PRO A 62 -11.63 20.47 1.06
N GLY A 63 -12.28 19.61 0.27
CA GLY A 63 -11.67 19.02 -0.92
C GLY A 63 -10.56 18.00 -0.64
N GLN A 64 -10.28 17.66 0.63
CA GLN A 64 -9.17 16.79 1.00
C GLN A 64 -9.41 15.36 0.53
N VAL A 65 -10.62 14.83 0.74
CA VAL A 65 -10.99 13.46 0.37
C VAL A 65 -10.88 13.28 -1.15
N GLU A 66 -11.35 14.24 -1.94
CA GLU A 66 -11.30 14.21 -3.40
C GLU A 66 -9.86 14.16 -3.91
N ARG A 67 -8.97 14.98 -3.34
CA ARG A 67 -7.53 14.95 -3.68
C ARG A 67 -6.87 13.64 -3.27
N LEU A 68 -7.25 13.11 -2.12
CA LEU A 68 -6.72 11.85 -1.60
C LEU A 68 -7.21 10.65 -2.41
N GLN A 69 -8.45 10.65 -2.88
CA GLN A 69 -8.98 9.64 -3.82
C GLN A 69 -8.15 9.59 -5.11
N VAL A 70 -7.85 10.73 -5.72
CA VAL A 70 -6.97 10.80 -6.91
C VAL A 70 -5.59 10.22 -6.60
N SER A 71 -5.05 10.53 -5.42
CA SER A 71 -3.72 10.08 -5.00
C SER A 71 -3.68 8.56 -4.77
N LEU A 72 -4.71 8.00 -4.12
CA LEU A 72 -4.83 6.57 -3.86
C LEU A 72 -5.10 5.77 -5.13
N ARG A 73 -5.92 6.29 -6.05
CA ARG A 73 -6.15 5.69 -7.36
C ARG A 73 -4.84 5.58 -8.14
N ARG A 74 -4.03 6.64 -8.15
CA ARG A 74 -2.70 6.62 -8.75
C ARG A 74 -1.76 5.63 -8.06
N TRP A 75 -1.81 5.53 -6.73
CA TRP A 75 -1.03 4.53 -5.99
C TRP A 75 -1.38 3.11 -6.43
N LEU A 76 -2.67 2.80 -6.65
CA LEU A 76 -3.11 1.50 -7.20
C LEU A 76 -2.59 1.27 -8.63
N GLU A 77 -2.70 2.26 -9.51
CA GLU A 77 -2.15 2.15 -10.88
C GLU A 77 -0.65 1.86 -10.86
N GLU A 78 0.11 2.57 -10.02
CA GLU A 78 1.54 2.34 -9.85
C GLU A 78 1.84 0.96 -9.23
N LEU A 79 1.03 0.47 -8.27
CA LEU A 79 1.19 -0.85 -7.66
C LEU A 79 1.13 -1.96 -8.72
N PHE A 80 0.15 -1.88 -9.63
CA PHE A 80 -0.05 -2.88 -10.68
C PHE A 80 0.86 -2.71 -11.90
N SER A 81 1.64 -1.63 -11.99
CA SER A 81 2.68 -1.47 -13.03
C SER A 81 3.80 -2.52 -12.91
N LEU A 82 4.05 -3.03 -11.69
CA LEU A 82 5.15 -3.93 -11.35
C LEU A 82 6.55 -3.36 -11.68
N GLU A 83 6.66 -2.04 -11.79
CA GLU A 83 7.92 -1.33 -12.04
C GLU A 83 8.57 -0.91 -10.70
N PHE A 84 9.38 -1.79 -10.11
CA PHE A 84 10.07 -1.53 -8.85
C PHE A 84 11.31 -0.63 -9.00
N THR A 85 11.14 0.55 -9.59
CA THR A 85 12.24 1.52 -9.76
C THR A 85 12.63 2.16 -8.42
N PRO A 86 13.82 2.79 -8.32
CA PRO A 86 14.17 3.60 -7.15
C PRO A 86 13.12 4.68 -6.83
N GLU A 87 12.48 5.25 -7.85
CA GLU A 87 11.42 6.26 -7.72
C GLU A 87 10.14 5.65 -7.13
N TYR A 88 9.77 4.43 -7.55
CA TYR A 88 8.67 3.67 -6.95
C TYR A 88 8.91 3.48 -5.45
N ILE A 89 10.07 2.94 -5.09
CA ILE A 89 10.45 2.64 -3.71
C ILE A 89 10.46 3.92 -2.85
N ASP A 90 11.05 5.00 -3.37
CA ASP A 90 11.04 6.30 -2.70
C ASP A 90 9.62 6.82 -2.51
N SER A 91 8.74 6.69 -3.51
CA SER A 91 7.35 7.14 -3.41
C SER A 91 6.62 6.44 -2.27
N ARG A 92 6.77 5.12 -2.11
CA ARG A 92 6.10 4.33 -1.06
C ARG A 92 6.61 4.69 0.33
N TRP A 93 7.93 4.87 0.45
CA TRP A 93 8.52 5.33 1.70
C TRP A 93 8.02 6.74 2.08
N ARG A 94 7.94 7.66 1.11
CA ARG A 94 7.40 9.01 1.34
C ARG A 94 5.93 9.00 1.74
N VAL A 95 5.14 8.05 1.24
CA VAL A 95 3.76 7.84 1.71
C VAL A 95 3.77 7.58 3.22
N GLY A 96 4.57 6.63 3.70
CA GLY A 96 4.67 6.35 5.14
C GLY A 96 5.16 7.57 5.94
N TRP A 97 6.20 8.23 5.46
CA TRP A 97 6.74 9.45 6.09
C TRP A 97 5.68 10.55 6.22
N ARG A 98 4.89 10.78 5.16
CA ARG A 98 3.82 11.80 5.16
C ARG A 98 2.73 11.47 6.18
N HIS A 99 2.37 10.20 6.34
CA HIS A 99 1.40 9.77 7.35
C HIS A 99 1.93 10.00 8.78
N VAL A 100 3.22 9.76 9.02
CA VAL A 100 3.88 10.08 10.30
C VAL A 100 3.89 11.60 10.57
N GLU A 101 4.17 12.39 9.53
CA GLU A 101 4.25 13.85 9.61
C GLU A 101 2.91 14.47 10.01
N ILE A 102 1.80 14.00 9.44
CA ILE A 102 0.44 14.48 9.77
C ILE A 102 -0.17 13.77 11.00
N GLY A 103 0.58 12.88 11.64
CA GLY A 103 0.19 12.24 12.90
C GLY A 103 -0.82 11.09 12.76
N VAL A 104 -0.90 10.43 11.61
CA VAL A 104 -1.73 9.22 11.48
C VAL A 104 -1.10 8.09 12.29
N PRO A 105 -1.82 7.49 13.26
CA PRO A 105 -1.30 6.35 14.01
C PRO A 105 -1.04 5.15 13.09
N GLN A 106 0.09 4.48 13.26
CA GLN A 106 0.54 3.37 12.41
C GLN A 106 -0.51 2.24 12.27
N VAL A 107 -1.30 1.99 13.33
CA VAL A 107 -2.37 0.98 13.32
C VAL A 107 -3.43 1.27 12.24
N TYR A 108 -3.76 2.54 11.98
CA TYR A 108 -4.73 2.88 10.93
C TYR A 108 -4.17 2.67 9.53
N ILE A 109 -2.86 2.75 9.35
CA ILE A 109 -2.20 2.42 8.08
C ILE A 109 -2.29 0.93 7.80
N ALA A 110 -1.95 0.10 8.79
CA ALA A 110 -2.04 -1.36 8.67
C ALA A 110 -3.48 -1.81 8.37
N LEU A 111 -4.46 -1.27 9.09
CA LEU A 111 -5.88 -1.59 8.86
C LEU A 111 -6.41 -1.01 7.54
N GLY A 112 -5.92 0.16 7.12
CA GLY A 112 -6.25 0.76 5.83
C GLY A 112 -5.79 -0.10 4.66
N LEU A 113 -4.53 -0.54 4.66
CA LEU A 113 -4.03 -1.50 3.67
C LEU A 113 -4.75 -2.85 3.75
N GLY A 114 -5.11 -3.30 4.96
CA GLY A 114 -5.99 -4.45 5.19
C GLY A 114 -7.32 -4.36 4.43
N ARG A 115 -8.00 -3.21 4.51
CA ARG A 115 -9.25 -2.96 3.78
C ARG A 115 -9.05 -2.91 2.27
N LEU A 116 -8.00 -2.23 1.79
CA LEU A 116 -7.68 -2.18 0.37
C LEU A 116 -7.40 -3.58 -0.19
N ARG A 117 -6.60 -4.38 0.52
CA ARG A 117 -6.31 -5.78 0.19
C ARG A 117 -7.60 -6.59 0.06
N ALA A 118 -8.49 -6.52 1.05
CA ALA A 118 -9.76 -7.23 1.02
C ALA A 118 -10.59 -6.87 -0.22
N ARG A 119 -10.71 -5.58 -0.55
CA ARG A 119 -11.49 -5.14 -1.72
C ARG A 119 -10.86 -5.48 -3.06
N LEU A 120 -9.53 -5.48 -3.15
CA LEU A 120 -8.83 -5.97 -4.34
C LEU A 120 -9.05 -7.47 -4.53
N ILE A 121 -9.02 -8.26 -3.45
CA ILE A 121 -9.29 -9.70 -3.51
C ILE A 121 -10.75 -9.97 -3.89
N GLU A 122 -11.71 -9.27 -3.29
CA GLU A 122 -13.13 -9.37 -3.65
C GLU A 122 -13.34 -9.06 -5.15
N ALA A 123 -12.75 -7.96 -5.64
CA ALA A 123 -12.83 -7.62 -7.06
C ALA A 123 -12.18 -8.67 -7.97
N ALA A 124 -11.07 -9.28 -7.53
CA ALA A 124 -10.42 -10.35 -8.27
C ALA A 124 -11.29 -11.62 -8.32
N ILE A 125 -11.91 -12.00 -7.19
CA ILE A 125 -12.84 -13.14 -7.10
C ILE A 125 -14.05 -12.93 -8.03
N ASP A 126 -14.69 -11.76 -7.94
CA ASP A 126 -15.91 -11.45 -8.72
C ASP A 126 -15.67 -11.51 -10.23
N ALA A 127 -14.46 -11.17 -10.67
CA ALA A 127 -14.08 -11.07 -12.07
C ALA A 127 -13.26 -12.28 -12.57
N TRP A 128 -12.98 -13.27 -11.72
CA TRP A 128 -12.12 -14.40 -12.09
C TRP A 128 -12.84 -15.32 -13.08
N PRO A 129 -12.28 -15.55 -14.30
CA PRO A 129 -12.96 -16.34 -15.31
C PRO A 129 -12.75 -17.86 -15.16
N ASP A 130 -11.77 -18.28 -14.36
CA ASP A 130 -11.35 -19.68 -14.22
C ASP A 130 -11.79 -20.28 -12.87
N GLY A 131 -11.35 -21.51 -12.58
CA GLY A 131 -11.69 -22.19 -11.32
C GLY A 131 -11.03 -21.56 -10.08
N GLU A 132 -11.65 -21.76 -8.91
CA GLU A 132 -11.17 -21.24 -7.62
C GLU A 132 -9.73 -21.68 -7.28
N ASP A 133 -9.36 -22.92 -7.62
CA ASP A 133 -8.01 -23.45 -7.39
C ASP A 133 -6.91 -22.65 -8.14
N ASP A 134 -7.24 -22.09 -9.31
CA ASP A 134 -6.30 -21.23 -10.07
C ASP A 134 -6.16 -19.85 -9.41
N LEU A 135 -7.24 -19.32 -8.81
CA LEU A 135 -7.25 -18.00 -8.19
C LEU A 135 -6.35 -17.91 -6.94
N ILE A 136 -6.22 -19.00 -6.18
CA ILE A 136 -5.45 -19.01 -4.92
C ILE A 136 -4.01 -18.54 -5.13
N ALA A 137 -3.34 -19.06 -6.17
CA ALA A 137 -1.96 -18.69 -6.46
C ALA A 137 -1.82 -17.20 -6.85
N HIS A 138 -2.83 -16.66 -7.53
CA HIS A 138 -2.85 -15.27 -7.97
C HIS A 138 -3.11 -14.31 -6.81
N VAL A 139 -4.05 -14.65 -5.92
CA VAL A 139 -4.29 -13.91 -4.67
C VAL A 139 -3.06 -13.94 -3.77
N ALA A 140 -2.35 -15.07 -3.69
CA ALA A 140 -1.11 -15.17 -2.92
C ALA A 140 -0.03 -14.22 -3.46
N SER A 141 0.17 -14.16 -4.79
CA SER A 141 1.12 -13.23 -5.41
C SER A 141 0.69 -11.77 -5.25
N LEU A 142 -0.60 -11.46 -5.35
CA LEU A 142 -1.15 -10.12 -5.06
C LEU A 142 -0.89 -9.70 -3.60
N ASN A 143 -1.06 -10.62 -2.64
CA ASN A 143 -0.77 -10.33 -1.24
C ASN A 143 0.70 -9.98 -1.02
N LYS A 144 1.63 -10.77 -1.61
CA LYS A 144 3.06 -10.44 -1.55
C LYS A 144 3.31 -9.02 -2.05
N LEU A 145 2.73 -8.64 -3.19
CA LEU A 145 2.90 -7.31 -3.78
C LEU A 145 2.42 -6.19 -2.83
N ILE A 146 1.23 -6.34 -2.25
CA ILE A 146 0.69 -5.36 -1.30
C ILE A 146 1.55 -5.29 -0.03
N ASP A 147 2.04 -6.42 0.44
CA ASP A 147 2.89 -6.50 1.63
C ASP A 147 4.25 -5.81 1.41
N MET A 148 4.76 -5.78 0.18
CA MET A 148 5.98 -5.03 -0.16
C MET A 148 5.80 -3.52 0.03
N ASP A 149 4.66 -2.96 -0.37
CA ASP A 149 4.36 -1.54 -0.14
C ASP A 149 4.10 -1.26 1.34
N GLN A 150 3.42 -2.18 2.04
CA GLN A 150 3.23 -2.09 3.49
C GLN A 150 4.58 -2.02 4.22
N ALA A 151 5.54 -2.87 3.87
CA ALA A 151 6.85 -2.90 4.50
C ALA A 151 7.63 -1.59 4.29
N LEU A 152 7.54 -0.96 3.12
CA LEU A 152 8.17 0.35 2.87
C LEU A 152 7.53 1.47 3.68
N ILE A 153 6.20 1.41 3.86
CA ILE A 153 5.48 2.37 4.69
C ILE A 153 5.85 2.19 6.16
N GLU A 154 5.89 0.96 6.66
CA GLU A 154 6.29 0.63 8.03
C GLU A 154 7.74 1.04 8.33
N ASP A 155 8.65 0.86 7.38
CA ASP A 155 10.05 1.30 7.50
C ASP A 155 10.14 2.83 7.72
N ALA A 156 9.30 3.61 7.04
CA ALA A 156 9.26 5.06 7.23
C ALA A 156 8.77 5.45 8.64
N TYR A 157 7.78 4.73 9.19
CA TYR A 157 7.34 4.90 10.58
C TYR A 157 8.49 4.62 11.55
N GLU A 158 9.16 3.48 11.41
CA GLU A 158 10.28 3.08 12.27
C GLU A 158 11.43 4.09 12.20
N ALA A 159 11.79 4.54 11.00
CA ALA A 159 12.85 5.51 10.80
C ALA A 159 12.57 6.84 11.54
N GLU A 160 11.32 7.32 11.51
CA GLU A 160 10.92 8.52 12.24
C GLU A 160 10.84 8.30 13.75
N HIS A 161 10.39 7.14 14.21
CA HIS A 161 10.40 6.78 15.63
C HIS A 161 11.82 6.80 16.21
N VAL A 162 12.77 6.14 15.54
CA VAL A 162 14.18 6.13 15.93
C VAL A 162 14.77 7.55 15.91
N ALA A 163 14.46 8.34 14.88
CA ALA A 163 14.95 9.72 14.79
C ALA A 163 14.43 10.61 15.93
N ARG A 164 13.17 10.44 16.35
CA ARG A 164 12.57 11.17 17.47
C ARG A 164 13.23 10.77 18.80
N GLN A 165 13.46 9.49 19.04
CA GLN A 165 14.16 9.00 20.23
C GLN A 165 15.58 9.57 20.34
N GLN A 166 16.37 9.50 19.28
CA GLN A 166 17.72 10.04 19.25
C GLN A 166 17.77 11.56 19.49
N ARG A 167 16.76 12.31 19.05
CA ARG A 167 16.65 13.75 19.34
C ARG A 167 16.29 14.02 20.80
N ALA A 168 15.52 13.14 21.43
CA ALA A 168 15.16 13.26 22.85
C ALA A 168 16.35 12.92 23.76
N GLU A 169 17.14 11.90 23.43
CA GLU A 169 18.34 11.49 24.20
C GLU A 169 19.50 12.51 24.14
N ARG A 170 19.49 13.40 23.14
CA ARG A 170 20.50 14.45 22.95
C ARG A 170 20.13 15.78 23.63
N ARG A 171 18.97 15.87 24.28
CA ARG A 171 18.49 17.05 25.02
C ARG A 171 18.72 16.86 26.50
#